data_AF-A0A6C0JWG6-F1
#
_entry.id   AF-A0A6C0JWG6-F1
#
_cell.length_a   1.000
_cell.length_b   1.000
_cell.length_c   1.000
_cell.angle_alpha   90.00
_cell.angle_beta   90.00
_cell.angle_gamma   90.00
#
_symmetry.space_group_name_H-M   'P 1'
#
loop_
_entity.id
_entity.type
_entity.pdbx_description
1 polymer ?
#
loop_
_entity_poly.entity_id
_entity_poly.type
_entity_poly.pdbx_seq_one_letter_code
_entity_poly.pdbx_strand_id
1 'polypeptide(L)' 'MKTTGSRAEVFHENAKHTSGGLTKDDLIQNSQGRIVSKKMSEMAKKDKRLEKAGYTTQKGKFGAVKIK' A
#
# COMPACT_ATOMS: atom_id res chain seq x y z
N MET A 1 9.18 15.12 -20.83
CA MET A 1 8.78 13.96 -20.02
C MET A 1 10.03 13.17 -19.65
N LYS A 2 10.31 12.99 -18.35
CA LYS A 2 11.48 12.22 -17.89
C LYS A 2 11.25 10.72 -18.13
N THR A 3 12.29 9.95 -18.38
CA THR A 3 12.17 8.49 -18.49
C THR A 3 11.88 7.88 -17.12
N THR A 4 12.70 8.23 -16.13
CA THR A 4 12.59 7.74 -14.75
C THR A 4 12.27 8.90 -13.82
N GLY A 5 11.34 8.70 -12.88
CA GLY A 5 11.00 9.70 -11.87
C GLY A 5 10.53 9.10 -10.54
N SER A 6 10.15 9.98 -9.62
CA SER A 6 9.44 9.62 -8.40
C SER A 6 8.02 9.12 -8.70
N ARG A 7 7.40 8.42 -7.74
CA ARG A 7 5.99 8.00 -7.87
C ARG A 7 5.05 9.18 -8.10
N ALA A 8 5.32 10.33 -7.49
CA ALA A 8 4.53 11.54 -7.69
C ALA A 8 4.67 12.08 -9.13
N GLU A 9 5.89 12.16 -9.65
CA GLU A 9 6.13 12.60 -11.03
C GLU A 9 5.45 11.67 -12.04
N VAL A 10 5.49 10.35 -11.83
CA VAL A 10 4.83 9.38 -12.73
C VAL A 10 3.30 9.51 -12.66
N PHE A 11 2.75 9.69 -11.46
CA PHE A 11 1.30 9.85 -11.28
C PHE A 11 0.75 11.13 -11.94
N HIS A 12 1.55 12.20 -11.93
CA HIS A 12 1.24 13.47 -12.59
C HIS A 12 1.77 13.54 -14.05
N GLU A 13 2.12 12.41 -14.66
CA GLU A 13 2.55 12.31 -16.08
C GLU A 13 3.83 13.08 -16.44
N ASN A 14 4.60 13.53 -15.44
CA ASN A 14 5.89 14.21 -15.63
C ASN A 14 7.04 13.21 -15.95
N ALA A 15 6.85 11.94 -15.62
CA ALA A 15 7.80 10.84 -15.89
C ALA A 15 7.10 9.58 -16.42
N LYS A 16 7.79 8.77 -17.24
CA LYS A 16 7.24 7.55 -17.85
C LYS A 16 7.07 6.41 -16.84
N HIS A 17 8.10 6.16 -16.03
CA HIS A 17 8.06 5.12 -15.02
C HIS A 17 8.93 5.49 -13.82
N THR A 18 8.76 4.76 -12.72
CA THR A 18 9.65 4.89 -11.55
C THR A 18 10.96 4.13 -11.78
N SER A 19 11.95 4.30 -10.90
CA SER A 19 13.19 3.52 -10.95
C SER A 19 12.96 2.00 -10.87
N GLY A 20 11.85 1.58 -10.26
CA GLY A 20 11.42 0.18 -10.20
C GLY A 20 10.45 -0.25 -11.30
N GLY A 21 10.30 0.55 -12.37
CA GLY A 21 9.45 0.21 -13.52
C GLY A 21 7.94 0.42 -13.34
N LEU A 22 7.49 0.96 -12.19
CA LEU A 22 6.07 1.25 -11.98
C LEU A 22 5.59 2.38 -12.90
N THR A 23 4.47 2.15 -13.58
CA THR A 23 3.76 3.11 -14.44
C THR A 23 2.62 3.78 -13.66
N LYS A 24 1.90 4.71 -14.30
CA LYS A 24 0.76 5.40 -13.69
C LYS A 24 -0.34 4.42 -13.25
N ASP A 25 -0.62 3.39 -14.07
CA ASP A 25 -1.66 2.39 -13.81
C ASP A 25 -1.34 1.49 -12.60
N ASP A 26 -0.05 1.36 -12.27
CA ASP A 26 0.42 0.61 -11.11
C ASP A 26 0.34 1.41 -9.79
N LEU A 27 -0.01 2.69 -9.86
CA LEU A 27 0.00 3.63 -8.74
C LEU A 27 -1.42 4.06 -8.36
N ILE A 28 -1.65 4.21 -7.06
CA ILE A 28 -2.90 4.74 -6.50
C ILE A 28 -2.58 5.75 -5.41
N GLN A 29 -3.46 6.74 -5.25
CA GLN A 29 -3.44 7.60 -4.09
C GLN A 29 -4.22 6.95 -2.94
N ASN A 30 -3.58 6.77 -1.79
CA ASN A 30 -4.25 6.25 -0.60
C ASN A 30 -5.07 7.35 0.10
N SER A 31 -5.86 6.98 1.12
CA SER A 31 -6.66 7.94 1.90
C SER A 31 -5.82 8.98 2.65
N GLN A 32 -4.51 8.76 2.82
CA GLN A 32 -3.58 9.71 3.42
C GLN A 32 -2.89 10.61 2.36
N GLY A 33 -3.37 10.60 1.12
CA GLY A 33 -2.82 11.42 0.03
C GLY A 33 -1.50 10.92 -0.55
N ARG A 34 -0.96 9.79 -0.07
CA ARG A 34 0.31 9.22 -0.55
C ARG A 34 0.10 8.38 -1.79
N ILE A 35 1.00 8.52 -2.76
CA ILE A 35 1.02 7.71 -3.98
C ILE A 35 1.80 6.43 -3.72
N VAL A 36 1.10 5.30 -3.72
CA VAL A 36 1.61 3.97 -3.38
C VAL A 36 1.36 2.99 -4.53
N SER A 37 2.04 1.85 -4.53
CA SER A 37 1.74 0.79 -5.49
C SER A 37 0.40 0.13 -5.19
N LYS A 38 -0.44 -0.01 -6.23
CA LYS A 38 -1.74 -0.68 -6.18
C LYS A 38 -1.61 -2.12 -5.67
N LYS A 39 -0.71 -2.89 -6.29
CA LYS A 39 -0.43 -4.29 -5.93
C LYS A 39 -0.07 -4.45 -4.45
N MET A 40 0.80 -3.57 -3.94
CA MET A 40 1.22 -3.64 -2.53
C MET A 40 0.09 -3.27 -1.57
N SER A 41 -0.74 -2.28 -1.92
CA SER A 41 -1.92 -1.91 -1.11
C SER A 41 -2.92 -3.06 -1.03
N GLU A 42 -3.20 -3.74 -2.14
CA GLU A 42 -4.10 -4.89 -2.18
C GLU A 42 -3.54 -6.09 -1.41
N MET A 43 -2.25 -6.39 -1.57
CA MET A 43 -1.58 -7.47 -0.86
C MET A 43 -1.61 -7.25 0.65
N ALA A 44 -1.35 -6.03 1.12
CA ALA A 44 -1.37 -5.69 2.54
C ALA A 44 -2.75 -5.94 3.19
N LYS A 45 -3.84 -5.65 2.47
CA LYS A 45 -5.22 -5.93 2.94
C LYS A 45 -5.52 -7.43 3.04
N LYS A 46 -4.95 -8.23 2.14
CA LYS A 46 -5.15 -9.69 2.08
C LYS A 46 -4.28 -10.45 3.08
N ASP A 47 -3.08 -9.94 3.40
CA ASP A 47 -2.09 -10.71 4.15
C ASP A 47 -2.50 -10.97 5.61
N LYS A 48 -3.27 -10.07 6.25
CA LYS A 48 -3.85 -10.27 7.59
C LYS A 48 -2.83 -10.81 8.61
N ARG A 49 -1.62 -10.24 8.62
CA ARG A 49 -0.46 -10.73 9.39
C ARG A 49 -0.72 -10.89 10.88
N LEU A 50 -1.49 -9.97 11.47
CA LEU A 50 -1.85 -10.02 12.89
C LEU A 50 -2.73 -11.23 13.20
N GLU A 51 -3.77 -11.47 12.37
CA GLU A 51 -4.64 -12.64 12.49
C GLU A 51 -3.81 -13.93 12.37
N LYS A 52 -2.91 -14.01 11.38
CA LYS A 52 -1.99 -15.16 11.19
C LYS A 52 -1.05 -15.39 12.37
N ALA A 53 -0.61 -14.31 13.04
CA ALA A 53 0.21 -14.39 14.24
C ALA A 53 -0.61 -14.71 15.51
N GLY A 54 -1.94 -14.88 15.40
CA GLY A 54 -2.83 -15.23 16.50
C GLY A 54 -3.38 -14.03 17.28
N TYR A 55 -3.22 -12.81 16.76
CA TYR A 55 -3.78 -11.59 17.35
C TYR A 55 -5.12 -11.25 16.70
N THR A 56 -6.14 -11.00 17.52
CA THR A 56 -7.47 -10.56 17.10
C THR A 56 -7.94 -9.37 17.93
N THR A 57 -9.10 -8.82 17.59
CA THR A 57 -9.86 -7.90 18.45
C THR A 57 -11.11 -8.61 18.97
N GLN A 58 -11.44 -8.40 20.24
CA GLN A 58 -12.68 -8.92 20.84
C GLN A 58 -13.61 -7.75 21.13
N LYS A 59 -14.88 -7.84 20.69
CA LYS A 59 -15.89 -6.82 20.98
C LYS A 59 -15.97 -6.60 22.49
N GLY A 60 -15.85 -5.34 22.93
CA GLY A 60 -15.88 -4.97 24.35
C GLY A 60 -14.54 -5.06 25.09
N LYS A 61 -13.46 -5.51 24.45
CA LYS A 61 -12.10 -5.46 25.01
C LYS A 61 -11.24 -4.49 24.21
N PHE A 62 -10.59 -3.58 24.93
CA PHE A 62 -9.63 -2.65 24.33
C PHE A 62 -8.28 -3.36 24.11
N GLY A 63 -7.68 -3.14 22.95
CA GLY A 63 -6.37 -3.71 22.58
C GLY A 63 -6.45 -5.02 21.79
N ALA A 64 -5.27 -5.56 21.47
CA ALA A 64 -5.13 -6.82 20.75
C ALA A 64 -5.20 -8.01 21.72
N VAL A 65 -6.04 -8.98 21.40
CA VAL A 65 -6.20 -10.23 22.16
C VAL A 65 -5.45 -11.33 21.42
N LYS A 66 -4.53 -12.01 22.10
CA LYS A 66 -3.83 -13.17 21.55
C LYS A 66 -4.64 -14.43 21.84
N ILE A 67 -5.05 -15.15 20.80
CA ILE A 67 -5.84 -16.40 20.94
C ILE A 67 -4.93 -17.63 21.09
N LYS A 68 -3.63 -17.49 20.78
CA LYS A 68 -2.66 -18.58 20.72
C LYS A 68 -1.66 -18.57 21.88
#